data_AF-A0A847HP15-F1
#
_entry.id   AF-A0A847HP15-F1
#
_cell.length_a   1.000
_cell.length_b   1.000
_cell.length_c   1.000
_cell.angle_alpha   90.00
_cell.angle_beta   90.00
_cell.angle_gamma   90.00
#
_symmetry.space_group_name_H-M   'P 1'
#
loop_
_entity.id
_entity.type
_entity.pdbx_description
1 polymer ?
#
loop_
_entity_poly.entity_id
_entity_poly.type
_entity_poly.pdbx_seq_one_letter_code
_entity_poly.pdbx_strand_id
1 'polypeptide(L)'
;MKKYTFMLLALLIVLISGLRADAKNILKDIFKVYQKYQEINMTLWLVGDVGAEKRFGKELQMWMGLMYKQEKDPKINAYVKGIFERLKPHFNNRGMNFDLRVIRDSTANAFVIPGGHVYVFTGLLDMVGSDDELAAVISHELAHAERRHSLKNFRASTAAVAVLNAAVKNKKDRATWGNLLGYLTLMQFSRQQEDEADDIGQFRMATAGFNPAAQVTLWEKFLQKHGDTKGLAQYLSTHPPSSKRVENARNNLRKMNVTEQSVFNNTRLILSADQINLIINASFESASAGSGNLAGWEVGSGKALLNEQQSITGRRSLELLAEQRLTPVRVLSDFIAINEASDLTFTGWARSENGQQNAAIGIELYDANKRLRDRAWPIRESSALSASWISITARMFNTPEKRLFAPGNAFMRLVLQTGPISQGRVWFDDLRLRPTESVDPVNLLYNGDFERRTAEGYPEALTVRGGQIGIDLSKANSGYSSLLVRGAASGESGFSFKPVSLAGLKYGHEFTCSFFFQSDRQLKGTVVVEMLDEKGSVLARRLAEISFEAVAGNWTANSFAFKFEPQGAEVASAKNLQIRVATSMPADASLWLDTFIMR
;
A
#
# COMPACT_ATOMS: atom_id res chain seq x y z
N MET A 1 4.84 31.08 20.55
CA MET A 1 5.47 31.56 21.80
C MET A 1 6.11 30.37 22.54
N LYS A 2 7.38 30.00 22.34
CA LYS A 2 8.47 30.20 23.33
C LYS A 2 9.86 29.84 22.74
N LYS A 3 10.00 29.74 21.41
CA LYS A 3 11.31 29.57 20.75
C LYS A 3 12.26 30.77 20.91
N TYR A 4 11.75 31.91 21.41
CA TYR A 4 12.51 33.15 21.57
C TYR A 4 12.79 33.53 23.02
N THR A 5 12.18 32.87 24.01
CA THR A 5 12.24 33.33 25.41
C THR A 5 13.51 32.90 26.15
N PHE A 6 14.10 31.74 25.80
CA PHE A 6 15.34 31.28 26.44
C PHE A 6 16.61 31.91 25.86
N MET A 7 16.61 32.26 24.58
CA MET A 7 17.73 32.94 23.93
C MET A 7 17.83 34.39 24.41
N LEU A 8 16.69 35.05 24.63
CA LEU A 8 16.62 36.37 25.29
C LEU A 8 17.05 36.32 26.76
N LEU A 9 16.74 35.24 27.49
CA LEU A 9 17.16 35.07 28.89
C LEU A 9 18.68 34.81 28.99
N ALA A 10 19.25 34.06 28.06
CA ALA A 10 20.69 33.83 27.98
C ALA A 10 21.46 35.09 27.55
N LEU A 11 20.92 35.89 26.63
CA LEU A 11 21.46 37.22 26.30
C LEU A 11 21.43 38.15 27.52
N LEU A 12 20.35 38.10 28.32
CA LEU A 12 20.23 38.90 29.55
C LEU A 12 21.25 38.45 30.62
N ILE A 13 21.55 37.16 30.75
CA ILE A 13 22.51 36.64 31.74
C ILE A 13 23.96 37.01 31.40
N VAL A 14 24.30 37.07 30.11
CA VAL A 14 25.64 37.52 29.65
C VAL A 14 25.80 39.03 29.82
N LEU A 15 24.71 39.81 29.79
CA LEU A 15 24.70 41.25 30.02
C LEU A 15 24.74 41.64 31.51
N ILE A 16 24.70 40.68 32.44
CA ILE A 16 24.62 40.91 33.89
C ILE A 16 25.84 40.30 34.61
N SER A 17 27.02 40.56 34.07
CA SER A 17 28.29 40.40 34.77
C SER A 17 28.47 41.47 35.86
N GLY A 18 27.59 41.49 36.88
CA GLY A 18 27.72 42.44 37.99
C GLY A 18 26.63 42.52 39.06
N LEU A 19 25.71 41.56 39.23
CA LEU A 19 24.58 41.76 40.16
C LEU A 19 24.77 41.27 41.61
N ARG A 20 24.30 42.14 42.52
CA ARG A 20 24.12 42.00 43.99
C ARG A 20 23.16 40.86 44.36
N ALA A 21 23.14 40.51 45.66
CA ALA A 21 22.36 39.41 46.26
C ALA A 21 20.88 39.35 45.84
N ASP A 22 20.25 40.50 45.56
CA ASP A 22 18.83 40.59 45.18
C ASP A 22 18.52 39.96 43.81
N ALA A 23 19.46 39.99 42.87
CA ALA A 23 19.28 39.35 41.56
C ALA A 23 19.36 37.82 41.64
N LYS A 24 20.15 37.28 42.58
CA LYS A 24 20.17 35.85 42.89
C LYS A 24 18.82 35.39 43.44
N ASN A 25 18.12 36.24 44.21
CA ASN A 25 16.79 35.96 44.72
C ASN A 25 15.73 35.96 43.60
N ILE A 26 15.77 36.93 42.68
CA ILE A 26 14.88 36.96 41.51
C ILE A 26 15.09 35.75 40.60
N LEU A 27 16.35 35.37 40.34
CA LEU A 27 16.68 34.15 39.58
C LEU A 27 16.16 32.89 40.27
N LYS A 28 16.29 32.81 41.61
CA LYS A 28 15.76 31.71 42.42
C LYS A 28 14.23 31.65 42.33
N ASP A 29 13.54 32.78 42.33
CA ASP A 29 12.08 32.83 42.25
C ASP A 29 11.55 32.55 40.85
N ILE A 30 12.21 33.03 39.79
CA ILE A 30 11.92 32.64 38.40
C ILE A 30 12.12 31.13 38.23
N PHE A 31 13.19 30.58 38.82
CA PHE A 31 13.44 29.14 38.79
C PHE A 31 12.36 28.35 39.54
N LYS A 32 11.90 28.82 40.71
CA LYS A 32 10.76 28.23 41.43
C LYS A 32 9.47 28.28 40.62
N VAL A 33 9.16 29.40 39.96
CA VAL A 33 7.97 29.53 39.09
C VAL A 33 8.06 28.57 37.91
N TYR A 34 9.23 28.41 37.31
CA TYR A 34 9.44 27.45 36.22
C TYR A 34 9.40 25.98 36.69
N GLN A 35 9.90 25.69 37.89
CA GLN A 35 9.74 24.38 38.53
C GLN A 35 8.26 24.09 38.78
N LYS A 36 7.52 25.04 39.39
CA LYS A 36 6.09 24.90 39.67
C LYS A 36 5.25 24.77 38.40
N TYR A 37 5.56 25.54 37.36
CA TYR A 37 4.91 25.45 36.06
C TYR A 37 5.03 24.05 35.44
N GLN A 38 6.17 23.39 35.64
CA GLN A 38 6.35 22.05 35.09
C GLN A 38 5.88 20.95 36.01
N GLU A 39 5.91 21.13 37.32
CA GLU A 39 5.13 20.30 38.23
C GLU A 39 3.67 20.31 37.80
N ILE A 40 3.07 21.48 37.57
CA ILE A 40 1.69 21.61 37.10
C ILE A 40 1.50 20.94 35.73
N ASN A 41 2.39 21.13 34.76
CA ASN A 41 2.27 20.44 33.47
C ASN A 41 2.38 18.91 33.61
N MET A 42 3.27 18.41 34.46
CA MET A 42 3.40 16.98 34.72
C MET A 42 2.17 16.42 35.43
N THR A 43 1.60 17.17 36.37
CA THR A 43 0.32 16.82 37.00
C THR A 43 -0.83 16.86 36.00
N LEU A 44 -0.88 17.85 35.11
CA LEU A 44 -1.88 17.96 34.05
C LEU A 44 -1.82 16.76 33.09
N TRP A 45 -0.61 16.30 32.77
CA TRP A 45 -0.41 15.07 32.03
C TRP A 45 -0.97 13.86 32.80
N LEU A 46 -0.66 13.73 34.10
CA LEU A 46 -1.19 12.68 34.97
C LEU A 46 -2.71 12.70 35.14
N VAL A 47 -3.39 13.82 34.95
CA VAL A 47 -4.87 13.86 34.97
C VAL A 47 -5.49 13.68 33.59
N GLY A 48 -4.74 13.93 32.52
CA GLY A 48 -5.10 13.50 31.16
C GLY A 48 -5.28 14.63 30.19
N ASP A 49 -4.77 15.81 30.53
CA ASP A 49 -4.73 16.93 29.63
C ASP A 49 -3.88 16.59 28.40
N VAL A 50 -4.51 16.64 27.23
CA VAL A 50 -3.85 16.33 25.95
C VAL A 50 -2.79 17.38 25.63
N GLY A 51 -3.01 18.63 26.02
CA GLY A 51 -2.04 19.70 25.81
C GLY A 51 -0.74 19.46 26.59
N ALA A 52 -0.84 19.05 27.84
CA ALA A 52 0.27 18.68 28.71
C ALA A 52 0.98 17.42 28.21
N GLU A 53 0.22 16.42 27.73
CA GLU A 53 0.79 15.22 27.12
C GLU A 53 1.66 15.52 25.92
N LYS A 54 1.20 16.38 24.99
CA LYS A 54 2.03 16.79 23.86
C LYS A 54 3.33 17.47 24.29
N ARG A 55 3.26 18.32 25.34
CA ARG A 55 4.44 19.02 25.85
C ARG A 55 5.45 18.05 26.45
N PHE A 56 4.96 17.11 27.26
CA PHE A 56 5.79 16.08 27.87
C PHE A 56 6.37 15.11 26.83
N GLY A 57 5.55 14.65 25.88
CA GLY A 57 5.99 13.82 24.75
C GLY A 57 7.12 14.46 23.95
N LYS A 58 7.06 15.78 23.73
CA LYS A 58 8.12 16.53 23.07
C LYS A 58 9.42 16.60 23.87
N GLU A 59 9.34 16.72 25.20
CA GLU A 59 10.53 16.66 26.07
C GLU A 59 11.16 15.27 26.02
N LEU A 60 10.36 14.20 26.07
CA LEU A 60 10.85 12.83 25.92
C LEU A 60 11.43 12.56 24.54
N GLN A 61 10.80 13.06 23.48
CA GLN A 61 11.30 12.95 22.11
C GLN A 61 12.70 13.56 21.96
N MET A 62 12.97 14.69 22.61
CA MET A 62 14.30 15.30 22.65
C MET A 62 15.32 14.37 23.33
N TRP A 63 14.96 13.76 24.46
CA TRP A 63 15.81 12.79 25.15
C TRP A 63 16.04 11.51 24.33
N MET A 64 15.02 11.00 23.65
CA MET A 64 15.14 9.88 22.73
C MET A 64 16.16 10.16 21.62
N GLY A 65 16.17 11.37 21.08
CA GLY A 65 17.16 11.79 20.08
C GLY A 65 18.60 11.87 20.60
N LEU A 66 18.80 11.93 21.92
CA LEU A 66 20.14 11.87 22.53
C LEU A 66 20.61 10.44 22.79
N MET A 67 19.68 9.50 23.02
CA MET A 67 20.01 8.11 23.34
C MET A 67 20.06 7.22 22.09
N TYR A 68 19.16 7.46 21.14
CA TYR A 68 19.00 6.65 19.93
C TYR A 68 19.48 7.38 18.70
N LYS A 69 20.20 6.66 17.83
CA LYS A 69 20.62 7.17 16.52
C LYS A 69 19.48 6.99 15.53
N GLN A 70 19.02 8.07 14.92
CA GLN A 70 18.06 7.99 13.82
C GLN A 70 18.69 7.35 12.58
N GLU A 71 17.87 6.61 11.83
CA GLU A 71 18.26 6.11 10.51
C GLU A 71 18.40 7.28 9.54
N LYS A 72 19.49 7.28 8.77
CA LYS A 72 19.85 8.36 7.85
C LYS A 72 19.48 8.04 6.40
N ASP A 73 19.22 6.79 6.05
CA ASP A 73 18.81 6.41 4.70
C ASP A 73 17.41 6.98 4.39
N PRO A 74 17.27 7.90 3.41
CA PRO A 74 15.98 8.50 3.07
C PRO A 74 14.99 7.49 2.48
N LYS A 75 15.46 6.38 1.89
CA LYS A 75 14.59 5.34 1.31
C LYS A 75 13.95 4.48 2.39
N ILE A 76 14.72 4.07 3.39
CA ILE A 76 14.19 3.32 4.55
C ILE A 76 13.20 4.21 5.31
N ASN A 77 13.55 5.48 5.54
CA ASN A 77 12.64 6.43 6.18
C ASN A 77 11.37 6.66 5.35
N ALA A 78 11.47 6.83 4.03
CA ALA A 78 10.30 7.02 3.17
C ALA A 78 9.39 5.78 3.12
N TYR A 79 9.99 4.58 3.09
CA TYR A 79 9.28 3.31 3.12
C TYR A 79 8.42 3.15 4.38
N VAL A 80 9.06 3.19 5.56
CA VAL A 80 8.37 3.02 6.85
C VAL A 80 7.36 4.16 7.08
N LYS A 81 7.74 5.40 6.71
CA LYS A 81 6.85 6.55 6.82
C LYS A 81 5.66 6.47 5.87
N GLY A 82 5.82 5.90 4.67
CA GLY A 82 4.74 5.71 3.71
C GLY A 82 3.63 4.84 4.27
N ILE A 83 4.00 3.71 4.90
CA ILE A 83 3.04 2.83 5.60
C ILE A 83 2.36 3.57 6.76
N PHE A 84 3.14 4.30 7.57
CA PHE A 84 2.61 5.07 8.68
C PHE A 84 1.63 6.19 8.26
N GLU A 85 1.96 6.99 7.25
CA GLU A 85 1.07 8.07 6.80
C GLU A 85 -0.19 7.52 6.11
N ARG A 86 -0.16 6.28 5.61
CA ARG A 86 -1.36 5.58 5.14
C ARG A 86 -2.23 5.09 6.30
N LEU A 87 -1.65 4.61 7.39
CA LEU A 87 -2.39 4.16 8.58
C LEU A 87 -2.96 5.31 9.41
N LYS A 88 -2.14 6.34 9.65
CA LYS A 88 -2.41 7.44 10.61
C LYS A 88 -3.79 8.12 10.45
N PRO A 89 -4.32 8.40 9.24
CA PRO A 89 -5.65 9.01 9.08
C PRO A 89 -6.80 8.16 9.63
N HIS A 90 -6.59 6.84 9.79
CA HIS A 90 -7.60 5.91 10.27
C HIS A 90 -7.67 5.84 11.81
N PHE A 91 -6.76 6.52 12.51
CA PHE A 91 -6.70 6.57 13.97
C PHE A 91 -7.22 7.89 14.53
N ASN A 92 -7.87 7.82 15.69
CA ASN A 92 -8.29 9.03 16.39
C ASN A 92 -7.11 9.62 17.18
N ASN A 93 -6.49 10.65 16.62
CA ASN A 93 -5.35 11.29 17.25
C ASN A 93 -5.73 12.16 18.48
N ARG A 94 -7.02 12.45 18.72
CA ARG A 94 -7.50 13.32 19.82
C ARG A 94 -6.78 14.67 19.86
N GLY A 95 -6.41 15.18 18.69
CA GLY A 95 -5.63 16.40 18.51
C GLY A 95 -4.13 16.23 18.70
N MET A 96 -3.60 15.05 19.04
CA MET A 96 -2.15 14.75 19.05
C MET A 96 -1.58 14.75 17.63
N ASN A 97 -0.30 15.11 17.51
CA ASN A 97 0.39 15.06 16.23
C ASN A 97 1.17 13.75 16.18
N PHE A 98 0.58 12.74 15.56
CA PHE A 98 1.26 11.47 15.36
C PHE A 98 2.40 11.63 14.35
N ASP A 99 3.60 11.23 14.76
CA ASP A 99 4.80 11.17 13.92
C ASP A 99 5.62 9.92 14.21
N LEU A 100 6.37 9.49 13.21
CA LEU A 100 7.20 8.30 13.26
C LEU A 100 8.67 8.64 13.06
N ARG A 101 9.55 7.95 13.80
CA ARG A 101 11.01 7.96 13.58
C ARG A 101 11.54 6.54 13.43
N VAL A 102 12.42 6.36 12.45
CA VAL A 102 13.17 5.12 12.29
C VAL A 102 14.47 5.22 13.08
N ILE A 103 14.74 4.24 13.93
CA ILE A 103 15.93 4.14 14.77
C ILE A 103 16.88 3.11 14.17
N ARG A 104 18.13 3.51 13.95
CA ARG A 104 19.18 2.64 13.45
C ARG A 104 19.74 1.80 14.60
N ASP A 105 19.15 0.63 14.77
CA ASP A 105 19.50 -0.35 15.78
C ASP A 105 19.03 -1.73 15.29
N SER A 106 19.86 -2.75 15.46
CA SER A 106 19.58 -4.13 15.02
C SER A 106 18.61 -4.87 15.95
N THR A 107 18.21 -4.25 17.06
CA THR A 107 17.17 -4.80 17.93
C THR A 107 15.83 -4.75 17.22
N ALA A 108 15.14 -5.89 17.14
CA ALA A 108 13.77 -5.90 16.64
C ALA A 108 12.83 -5.30 17.69
N ASN A 109 12.46 -4.03 17.47
CA ASN A 109 11.61 -3.25 18.36
C ASN A 109 10.77 -2.19 17.63
N ALA A 110 9.62 -1.88 18.20
CA ALA A 110 8.83 -0.69 17.92
C ALA A 110 8.13 -0.30 19.22
N PHE A 111 7.91 1.00 19.43
CA PHE A 111 7.15 1.48 20.58
C PHE A 111 6.56 2.87 20.32
N VAL A 112 5.55 3.23 21.10
CA VAL A 112 5.01 4.58 21.16
C VAL A 112 5.20 5.23 22.52
N ILE A 113 5.62 6.50 22.52
CA ILE A 113 5.70 7.33 23.74
C ILE A 113 4.53 8.35 23.76
N PRO A 114 4.24 8.96 24.93
CA PRO A 114 3.19 9.96 25.06
C PRO A 114 3.26 11.06 24.01
N GLY A 115 2.09 11.55 23.59
CA GLY A 115 1.98 12.53 22.51
C GLY A 115 1.92 11.94 21.10
N GLY A 116 2.00 10.61 20.98
CA GLY A 116 1.83 9.88 19.73
C GLY A 116 3.08 9.80 18.88
N HIS A 117 4.25 9.78 19.51
CA HIS A 117 5.53 9.64 18.82
C HIS A 117 5.90 8.15 18.72
N VAL A 118 5.81 7.60 17.52
CA VAL A 118 6.09 6.19 17.21
C VAL A 118 7.55 6.02 16.80
N TYR A 119 8.18 4.96 17.28
CA TYR A 119 9.56 4.61 16.98
C TYR A 119 9.61 3.20 16.41
N VAL A 120 10.32 3.03 15.30
CA VAL A 120 10.50 1.73 14.63
C VAL A 120 11.99 1.47 14.46
N PHE A 121 12.48 0.31 14.90
CA PHE A 121 13.89 -0.03 14.86
C PHE A 121 14.21 -0.78 13.56
N THR A 122 15.37 -0.51 12.96
CA THR A 122 15.76 -1.17 11.71
C THR A 122 15.81 -2.69 11.81
N GLY A 123 16.19 -3.26 12.97
CA GLY A 123 16.18 -4.70 13.19
C GLY A 123 14.79 -5.34 13.15
N LEU A 124 13.72 -4.56 13.31
CA LEU A 124 12.35 -5.06 13.10
C LEU A 124 12.08 -5.29 11.61
N LEU A 125 12.68 -4.48 10.73
CA LEU A 125 12.51 -4.60 9.28
C LEU A 125 13.05 -5.93 8.75
N ASP A 126 14.06 -6.50 9.42
CA ASP A 126 14.62 -7.81 9.10
C ASP A 126 13.70 -8.98 9.53
N MET A 127 12.71 -8.72 10.40
CA MET A 127 11.76 -9.75 10.89
C MET A 127 10.46 -9.79 10.10
N VAL A 128 10.02 -8.65 9.57
CA VAL A 128 8.82 -8.54 8.76
C VAL A 128 9.12 -8.95 7.30
N GLY A 129 8.23 -9.72 6.70
CA GLY A 129 8.34 -10.25 5.35
C GLY A 129 7.42 -9.57 4.34
N SER A 130 6.65 -8.56 4.76
CA SER A 130 5.79 -7.76 3.88
C SER A 130 5.46 -6.38 4.48
N ASP A 131 4.94 -5.48 3.63
CA ASP A 131 4.39 -4.19 4.03
C ASP A 131 3.20 -4.35 4.99
N ASP A 132 2.39 -5.40 4.82
CA ASP A 132 1.22 -5.67 5.68
C ASP A 132 1.65 -6.10 7.10
N GLU A 133 2.75 -6.86 7.23
CA GLU A 133 3.29 -7.21 8.55
C GLU A 133 3.90 -5.99 9.26
N LEU A 134 4.61 -5.14 8.52
CA LEU A 134 5.10 -3.88 9.08
C LEU A 134 3.93 -2.95 9.46
N ALA A 135 2.87 -2.92 8.64
CA ALA A 135 1.65 -2.20 8.95
C ALA A 135 0.98 -2.74 10.21
N ALA A 136 1.00 -4.06 10.46
CA ALA A 136 0.48 -4.64 11.70
C ALA A 136 1.18 -4.10 12.95
N VAL A 137 2.51 -4.04 12.95
CA VAL A 137 3.26 -3.48 14.08
C VAL A 137 2.96 -1.98 14.25
N ILE A 138 2.99 -1.20 13.17
CA ILE A 138 2.75 0.25 13.27
C ILE A 138 1.31 0.55 13.70
N SER A 139 0.35 -0.22 13.20
CA SER A 139 -1.07 -0.10 13.54
C SER A 139 -1.34 -0.42 15.01
N HIS A 140 -0.66 -1.45 15.54
CA HIS A 140 -0.65 -1.80 16.96
C HIS A 140 -0.14 -0.64 17.84
N GLU A 141 1.01 -0.05 17.48
CA GLU A 141 1.55 1.10 18.22
C GLU A 141 0.64 2.34 18.15
N LEU A 142 0.02 2.59 17.00
CA LEU A 142 -0.95 3.67 16.85
C LEU A 142 -2.21 3.45 17.69
N ALA A 143 -2.64 2.20 17.89
CA ALA A 143 -3.74 1.86 18.78
C ALA A 143 -3.40 2.14 20.25
N HIS A 144 -2.19 1.80 20.69
CA HIS A 144 -1.70 2.19 22.03
C HIS A 144 -1.69 3.72 22.20
N ALA A 145 -1.33 4.46 21.16
CA ALA A 145 -1.35 5.92 21.15
C ALA A 145 -2.78 6.49 21.28
N GLU A 146 -3.71 6.01 20.44
CA GLU A 146 -5.12 6.41 20.45
C GLU A 146 -5.76 6.16 21.83
N ARG A 147 -5.44 5.02 22.44
CA ARG A 147 -5.98 4.61 23.75
C ARG A 147 -5.17 5.11 24.93
N ARG A 148 -4.07 5.82 24.68
CA ARG A 148 -3.20 6.44 25.69
C ARG A 148 -2.75 5.41 26.74
N HIS A 149 -2.43 4.20 26.31
CA HIS A 149 -2.10 3.08 27.20
C HIS A 149 -0.87 3.38 28.08
N SER A 150 0.16 4.01 27.52
CA SER A 150 1.37 4.37 28.26
C SER A 150 1.04 5.34 29.40
N LEU A 151 0.13 6.29 29.17
CA LEU A 151 -0.32 7.21 30.22
C LEU A 151 -1.13 6.49 31.31
N LYS A 152 -2.04 5.58 30.94
CA LYS A 152 -2.81 4.79 31.90
C LYS A 152 -1.88 3.96 32.80
N ASN A 153 -0.89 3.29 32.21
CA ASN A 153 0.08 2.48 32.95
C ASN A 153 0.97 3.33 33.85
N PHE A 154 1.36 4.51 33.37
CA PHE A 154 2.15 5.42 34.18
C PHE A 154 1.45 5.84 35.46
N ARG A 155 0.15 6.15 35.38
CA ARG A 155 -0.66 6.53 36.55
C ARG A 155 -0.82 5.39 37.54
N ALA A 156 -0.93 4.16 37.04
CA ALA A 156 -1.12 2.98 37.86
C ALA A 156 0.15 2.57 38.62
N SER A 157 1.34 3.01 38.18
CA SER A 157 2.62 2.62 38.78
C SER A 157 3.09 3.59 39.85
N THR A 158 3.11 3.13 41.10
CA THR A 158 3.62 3.89 42.26
C THR A 158 5.11 4.24 42.12
N ALA A 159 5.92 3.33 41.54
CA ALA A 159 7.32 3.59 41.26
C ALA A 159 7.50 4.64 40.15
N ALA A 160 6.68 4.60 39.10
CA ALA A 160 6.71 5.59 38.03
C ALA A 160 6.33 6.98 38.54
N VAL A 161 5.30 7.06 39.39
CA VAL A 161 4.89 8.29 40.06
C VAL A 161 6.00 8.82 40.98
N ALA A 162 6.73 7.95 41.68
CA ALA A 162 7.88 8.36 42.50
C ALA A 162 9.04 8.91 41.66
N VAL A 163 9.41 8.22 40.56
CA VAL A 163 10.42 8.69 39.60
C VAL A 163 10.00 10.01 38.96
N LEU A 164 8.72 10.17 38.65
CA LEU A 164 8.18 11.43 38.12
C LEU A 164 8.28 12.56 39.13
N ASN A 165 7.86 12.33 40.37
CA ASN A 165 7.95 13.33 41.43
C ASN A 165 9.40 13.76 41.67
N ALA A 166 10.36 12.85 41.54
CA ALA A 166 11.78 13.16 41.54
C ALA A 166 12.19 13.98 40.31
N ALA A 167 11.71 13.62 39.11
CA ALA A 167 12.02 14.33 37.86
C ALA A 167 11.50 15.78 37.88
N VAL A 168 10.31 15.97 38.44
CA VAL A 168 9.68 17.28 38.65
C VAL A 168 10.50 18.16 39.60
N LYS A 169 10.97 17.58 40.72
CA LYS A 169 11.77 18.30 41.72
C LYS A 169 13.17 18.64 41.17
N ASN A 170 13.81 17.70 40.46
CA ASN A 170 15.20 17.77 40.03
C ASN A 170 15.37 17.54 38.53
N LYS A 171 14.90 18.49 37.71
CA LYS A 171 14.90 18.37 36.24
C LYS A 171 16.27 18.27 35.57
N LYS A 172 17.36 18.62 36.26
CA LYS A 172 18.71 18.56 35.71
C LYS A 172 19.37 17.19 35.90
N ASP A 173 18.75 16.32 36.70
CA ASP A 173 19.31 15.01 36.98
C ASP A 173 19.07 14.07 35.79
N ARG A 174 20.14 13.81 35.05
CA ARG A 174 20.14 12.91 33.89
C ARG A 174 19.77 11.48 34.29
N ALA A 175 20.12 11.04 35.50
CA ALA A 175 19.80 9.71 35.98
C ALA A 175 18.29 9.55 36.20
N THR A 176 17.65 10.51 36.85
CA THR A 176 16.19 10.51 37.05
C THR A 176 15.41 10.55 35.73
N TRP A 177 15.82 11.39 34.77
CA TRP A 177 15.20 11.41 33.44
C TRP A 177 15.47 10.14 32.61
N GLY A 178 16.66 9.56 32.73
CA GLY A 178 16.99 8.27 32.11
C GLY A 178 16.11 7.14 32.64
N ASN A 179 15.88 7.11 33.96
CA ASN A 179 15.00 6.13 34.60
C ASN A 179 13.54 6.30 34.17
N LEU A 180 13.05 7.55 34.10
CA LEU A 180 11.70 7.85 33.63
C LEU A 180 11.49 7.35 32.20
N LEU A 181 12.48 7.58 31.35
CA LEU A 181 12.46 7.24 29.94
C LEU A 181 12.54 5.73 29.74
N GLY A 182 13.45 5.05 30.44
CA GLY A 182 13.52 3.60 30.46
C GLY A 182 12.21 2.98 30.95
N TYR A 183 11.55 3.59 31.93
CA TYR A 183 10.24 3.13 32.40
C TYR A 183 9.14 3.28 31.34
N LEU A 184 9.16 4.39 30.58
CA LEU A 184 8.18 4.66 29.52
C LEU A 184 8.40 3.81 28.26
N THR A 185 9.64 3.51 27.90
CA THR A 185 9.97 2.66 26.74
C THR A 185 9.85 1.17 27.04
N LEU A 186 9.90 0.78 28.32
CA LEU A 186 9.75 -0.61 28.78
C LEU A 186 8.39 -0.88 29.42
N MET A 187 7.39 -0.01 29.21
CA MET A 187 6.06 -0.25 29.75
C MET A 187 5.49 -1.54 29.19
N GLN A 188 5.35 -2.52 30.09
CA GLN A 188 4.56 -3.70 29.80
C GLN A 188 3.10 -3.29 29.86
N PHE A 189 2.39 -3.53 28.78
CA PHE A 189 0.96 -3.32 28.74
C PHE A 189 0.26 -4.52 29.35
N SER A 190 -0.91 -4.28 29.97
CA SER A 190 -1.72 -5.37 30.46
C SER A 190 -2.22 -6.21 29.28
N ARG A 191 -2.56 -7.48 29.51
CA ARG A 191 -3.15 -8.34 28.46
C ARG A 191 -4.38 -7.69 27.81
N GLN A 192 -5.20 -7.01 28.61
CA GLN A 192 -6.38 -6.28 28.11
C GLN A 192 -6.00 -5.11 27.19
N GLN A 193 -4.89 -4.42 27.46
CA GLN A 193 -4.42 -3.33 26.61
C GLN A 193 -3.79 -3.83 25.32
N GLU A 194 -3.11 -4.97 25.36
CA GLU A 194 -2.61 -5.65 24.16
C GLU A 194 -3.77 -6.15 23.30
N ASP A 195 -4.80 -6.77 23.90
CA ASP A 195 -6.01 -7.19 23.19
C ASP A 195 -6.75 -5.98 22.58
N GLU A 196 -6.90 -4.87 23.33
CA GLU A 196 -7.52 -3.64 22.80
C GLU A 196 -6.69 -3.02 21.66
N ALA A 197 -5.35 -3.04 21.75
CA ALA A 197 -4.47 -2.53 20.71
C ALA A 197 -4.47 -3.42 19.45
N ASP A 198 -4.45 -4.74 19.64
CA ASP A 198 -4.57 -5.73 18.57
C ASP A 198 -5.90 -5.56 17.82
N ASP A 199 -7.03 -5.48 18.55
CA ASP A 199 -8.37 -5.36 17.96
C ASP A 199 -8.52 -4.09 17.12
N ILE A 200 -8.11 -2.95 17.69
CA ILE A 200 -8.18 -1.65 17.00
C ILE A 200 -7.20 -1.63 15.83
N GLY A 201 -5.95 -2.04 16.07
CA GLY A 201 -4.89 -2.05 15.09
C GLY A 201 -5.26 -2.88 13.87
N GLN A 202 -5.77 -4.09 14.08
CA GLN A 202 -6.18 -4.99 13.00
C GLN A 202 -7.32 -4.40 12.17
N PHE A 203 -8.33 -3.83 12.83
CA PHE A 203 -9.44 -3.19 12.14
C PHE A 203 -8.98 -1.95 11.35
N ARG A 204 -8.08 -1.13 11.93
CA ARG A 204 -7.53 0.04 11.24
C ARG A 204 -6.68 -0.31 10.04
N MET A 205 -5.93 -1.41 10.08
CA MET A 205 -5.22 -1.95 8.91
C MET A 205 -6.19 -2.22 7.76
N ALA A 206 -7.29 -2.92 8.04
CA ALA A 206 -8.31 -3.22 7.03
C ALA A 206 -8.86 -1.92 6.42
N THR A 207 -9.22 -0.94 7.26
CA THR A 207 -9.73 0.35 6.75
C THR A 207 -8.69 1.18 5.98
N ALA A 208 -7.40 0.97 6.24
CA ALA A 208 -6.30 1.59 5.53
C ALA A 208 -5.92 0.84 4.24
N GLY A 209 -6.57 -0.29 3.95
CA GLY A 209 -6.33 -1.12 2.77
C GLY A 209 -5.07 -1.97 2.86
N PHE A 210 -4.63 -2.32 4.07
CA PHE A 210 -3.64 -3.37 4.35
C PHE A 210 -4.36 -4.67 4.67
N ASN A 211 -3.69 -5.81 4.46
CA ASN A 211 -4.25 -7.12 4.78
C ASN A 211 -4.26 -7.35 6.30
N PRO A 212 -5.43 -7.37 6.98
CA PRO A 212 -5.48 -7.58 8.42
C PRO A 212 -5.06 -8.99 8.86
N ALA A 213 -4.98 -9.95 7.92
CA ALA A 213 -4.49 -11.30 8.19
C ALA A 213 -2.98 -11.32 8.47
N ALA A 214 -2.23 -10.29 8.05
CA ALA A 214 -0.80 -10.18 8.32
C ALA A 214 -0.49 -10.06 9.82
N GLN A 215 -1.44 -9.58 10.64
CA GLN A 215 -1.28 -9.57 12.10
C GLN A 215 -1.30 -10.99 12.68
N VAL A 216 -2.14 -11.88 12.14
CA VAL A 216 -2.20 -13.28 12.57
C VAL A 216 -0.89 -13.97 12.24
N THR A 217 -0.45 -13.86 10.98
CA THR A 217 0.78 -14.52 10.52
C THR A 217 2.02 -14.00 11.23
N LEU A 218 2.08 -12.69 11.51
CA LEU A 218 3.17 -12.10 12.28
C LEU A 218 3.18 -12.59 13.73
N TRP A 219 2.02 -12.68 14.38
CA TRP A 219 1.93 -13.15 15.77
C TRP A 219 2.26 -14.65 15.87
N GLU A 220 1.89 -15.44 14.86
CA GLU A 220 2.32 -16.83 14.75
C GLU A 220 3.81 -16.98 14.50
N LYS A 221 4.38 -16.18 13.60
CA LYS A 221 5.84 -16.14 13.34
C LYS A 221 6.59 -15.83 14.63
N PHE A 222 6.08 -14.88 15.42
CA PHE A 222 6.61 -14.59 16.74
C PHE A 222 6.42 -15.77 17.68
N LEU A 223 5.22 -16.32 17.84
CA LEU A 223 4.96 -17.46 18.74
C LEU A 223 5.83 -18.70 18.38
N GLN A 224 6.00 -19.00 17.09
CA GLN A 224 6.78 -20.15 16.61
C GLN A 224 8.28 -19.98 16.87
N LYS A 225 8.83 -18.79 16.60
CA LYS A 225 10.28 -18.52 16.74
C LYS A 225 10.73 -18.47 18.20
N HIS A 226 9.79 -18.27 19.12
CA HIS A 226 10.10 -17.73 20.43
C HIS A 226 9.33 -18.35 21.61
N GLY A 227 8.27 -19.11 21.34
CA GLY A 227 7.42 -19.74 22.35
C GLY A 227 6.62 -18.75 23.20
N ASP A 228 5.93 -19.27 24.23
CA ASP A 228 5.18 -18.48 25.23
C ASP A 228 6.10 -17.85 26.31
N THR A 229 7.43 -17.96 26.16
CA THR A 229 8.41 -17.61 27.18
C THR A 229 9.24 -16.35 26.86
N LYS A 230 9.42 -15.50 27.88
CA LYS A 230 10.11 -14.19 27.91
C LYS A 230 11.62 -14.20 27.61
N GLY A 231 12.06 -14.82 26.51
CA GLY A 231 13.49 -14.93 26.15
C GLY A 231 13.93 -14.08 24.95
N LEU A 232 13.30 -12.93 24.71
CA LEU A 232 12.97 -12.52 23.35
C LEU A 232 13.42 -11.12 22.96
N ALA A 233 13.55 -10.91 21.64
CA ALA A 233 13.72 -9.60 21.00
C ALA A 233 12.88 -8.53 21.72
N GLN A 234 13.41 -7.31 21.87
CA GLN A 234 12.88 -6.33 22.81
C GLN A 234 11.39 -6.01 22.58
N TYR A 235 10.93 -6.02 21.32
CA TYR A 235 9.50 -5.92 20.97
C TYR A 235 8.64 -6.95 21.70
N LEU A 236 9.07 -8.21 21.69
CA LEU A 236 8.33 -9.34 22.21
C LEU A 236 8.48 -9.45 23.74
N SER A 237 9.43 -8.72 24.32
CA SER A 237 9.54 -8.53 25.77
C SER A 237 8.57 -7.47 26.31
N THR A 238 8.16 -6.50 25.49
CA THR A 238 7.14 -5.50 25.83
C THR A 238 5.73 -5.90 25.38
N HIS A 239 5.63 -6.63 24.26
CA HIS A 239 4.39 -7.13 23.66
C HIS A 239 4.47 -8.65 23.46
N PRO A 240 4.35 -9.46 24.54
CA PRO A 240 4.50 -10.90 24.44
C PRO A 240 3.45 -11.49 23.48
N PRO A 241 3.86 -12.28 22.48
CA PRO A 241 2.91 -13.04 21.67
C PRO A 241 2.23 -14.07 22.57
N SER A 242 1.01 -14.47 22.23
CA SER A 242 0.36 -15.59 22.89
C SER A 242 -0.61 -16.26 21.92
N SER A 243 -0.85 -17.56 22.12
CA SER A 243 -1.87 -18.31 21.39
C SER A 243 -3.24 -17.62 21.44
N LYS A 244 -3.59 -17.02 22.60
CA LYS A 244 -4.81 -16.25 22.78
C LYS A 244 -4.88 -14.99 21.90
N ARG A 245 -3.77 -14.25 21.75
CA ARG A 245 -3.72 -13.08 20.84
C ARG A 245 -3.88 -13.50 19.38
N VAL A 246 -3.25 -14.61 18.99
CA VAL A 246 -3.44 -15.20 17.65
C VAL A 246 -4.91 -15.58 17.44
N GLU A 247 -5.51 -16.25 18.42
CA GLU A 247 -6.92 -16.64 18.37
C GLU A 247 -7.86 -15.42 18.33
N ASN A 248 -7.59 -14.38 19.13
CA ASN A 248 -8.33 -13.12 19.10
C ASN A 248 -8.21 -12.44 17.73
N ALA A 249 -7.00 -12.36 17.18
CA ALA A 249 -6.77 -11.81 15.85
C ALA A 249 -7.51 -12.61 14.76
N ARG A 250 -7.54 -13.94 14.85
CA ARG A 250 -8.38 -14.80 13.97
C ARG A 250 -9.87 -14.55 14.17
N ASN A 251 -10.32 -14.39 15.41
CA ASN A 251 -11.71 -14.07 15.71
C ASN A 251 -12.10 -12.70 15.13
N ASN A 252 -11.18 -11.74 15.12
CA ASN A 252 -11.40 -10.45 14.48
C ASN A 252 -11.43 -10.57 12.95
N LEU A 253 -10.56 -11.39 12.34
CA LEU A 253 -10.68 -11.71 10.91
C LEU A 253 -12.07 -12.28 10.58
N ARG A 254 -12.56 -13.20 11.42
CA ARG A 254 -13.93 -13.74 11.29
C ARG A 254 -14.99 -12.64 11.42
N LYS A 255 -14.86 -11.72 12.38
CA LYS A 255 -15.76 -10.56 12.53
C LYS A 255 -15.71 -9.60 11.34
N MET A 256 -14.56 -9.51 10.67
CA MET A 256 -14.34 -8.68 9.48
C MET A 256 -14.65 -9.40 8.16
N ASN A 257 -15.07 -10.67 8.20
CA ASN A 257 -15.24 -11.56 7.05
C ASN A 257 -13.98 -11.66 6.15
N VAL A 258 -12.79 -11.63 6.76
CA VAL A 258 -11.51 -11.79 6.05
C VAL A 258 -10.99 -13.21 6.27
N THR A 259 -10.55 -13.88 5.19
CA THR A 259 -10.00 -15.24 5.28
C THR A 259 -8.51 -15.19 5.64
N GLU A 260 -8.09 -16.04 6.57
CA GLU A 260 -6.68 -16.23 6.90
C GLU A 260 -5.96 -16.93 5.74
N GLN A 261 -5.08 -16.22 5.04
CA GLN A 261 -4.22 -16.80 3.99
C GLN A 261 -2.81 -17.06 4.56
N SER A 262 -2.33 -18.30 4.45
CA SER A 262 -1.06 -18.76 5.03
C SER A 262 0.16 -18.65 4.10
N VAL A 263 0.04 -18.00 2.94
CA VAL A 263 1.10 -17.93 1.92
C VAL A 263 1.57 -16.49 1.73
N PHE A 264 2.80 -16.22 2.15
CA PHE A 264 3.54 -15.00 1.83
C PHE A 264 4.02 -15.04 0.39
N ASN A 265 3.24 -14.47 -0.53
CA ASN A 265 3.84 -13.79 -1.66
C ASN A 265 3.97 -12.33 -1.28
N ASN A 266 5.20 -11.81 -1.41
CA ASN A 266 5.50 -10.40 -1.31
C ASN A 266 4.64 -9.68 -2.35
N THR A 267 3.48 -9.18 -1.94
CA THR A 267 2.54 -8.62 -2.89
C THR A 267 2.01 -7.30 -2.37
N ARG A 268 2.61 -6.26 -2.93
CA ARG A 268 1.89 -5.15 -3.54
C ARG A 268 0.71 -5.70 -4.37
N LEU A 269 -0.41 -6.00 -3.70
CA LEU A 269 -1.68 -6.42 -4.32
C LEU A 269 -2.61 -5.22 -4.38
N ILE A 270 -2.46 -4.43 -5.44
CA ILE A 270 -3.60 -3.78 -6.06
C ILE A 270 -3.70 -4.38 -7.46
N LEU A 271 -4.50 -5.43 -7.57
CA LEU A 271 -5.41 -5.72 -8.69
C LEU A 271 -5.04 -5.14 -10.06
N SER A 272 -4.36 -5.92 -10.88
CA SER A 272 -4.50 -5.89 -12.34
C SER A 272 -3.83 -7.14 -12.92
N ALA A 273 -3.83 -7.31 -14.23
CA ALA A 273 -3.26 -8.43 -14.98
C ALA A 273 -1.72 -8.52 -14.91
N ASP A 274 -1.12 -8.02 -13.83
CA ASP A 274 0.28 -7.59 -13.75
C ASP A 274 1.09 -8.29 -12.65
N GLN A 275 0.69 -9.48 -12.17
CA GLN A 275 1.58 -10.31 -11.33
C GLN A 275 2.93 -10.62 -12.03
N ILE A 276 2.99 -10.40 -13.34
CA ILE A 276 4.14 -10.65 -14.21
C ILE A 276 4.80 -9.32 -14.60
N ASN A 277 4.13 -8.16 -14.46
CA ASN A 277 4.66 -6.89 -14.94
C ASN A 277 5.62 -6.25 -13.92
N LEU A 278 6.90 -6.29 -14.25
CA LEU A 278 8.01 -5.80 -13.45
C LEU A 278 8.13 -4.26 -13.49
N ILE A 279 7.38 -3.57 -14.36
CA ILE A 279 7.29 -2.10 -14.36
C ILE A 279 6.17 -1.67 -13.43
N ILE A 280 6.54 -0.93 -12.39
CA ILE A 280 5.68 -0.56 -11.28
C ILE A 280 4.61 0.50 -11.64
N ASN A 281 4.84 1.33 -12.67
CA ASN A 281 3.93 2.42 -13.08
C ASN A 281 3.80 2.47 -14.61
N ALA A 282 3.33 1.36 -15.17
CA ALA A 282 3.10 1.16 -16.60
C ALA A 282 1.96 2.00 -17.20
N SER A 283 0.95 2.33 -16.40
CA SER A 283 -0.29 2.96 -16.86
C SER A 283 -0.30 4.49 -16.79
N PHE A 284 0.71 5.11 -16.16
CA PHE A 284 0.84 6.56 -15.99
C PHE A 284 -0.38 7.28 -15.34
N GLU A 285 -1.33 6.54 -14.76
CA GLU A 285 -2.59 7.06 -14.24
C GLU A 285 -2.44 7.84 -12.94
N SER A 286 -1.47 7.48 -12.09
CA SER A 286 -1.31 8.02 -10.73
C SER A 286 -0.58 9.37 -10.66
N ALA A 287 -0.10 9.89 -11.79
CA ALA A 287 0.69 11.13 -11.86
C ALA A 287 -0.16 12.29 -12.40
N SER A 288 -0.03 13.49 -11.83
CA SER A 288 -0.82 14.66 -12.20
C SER A 288 -0.57 15.11 -13.64
N ALA A 289 -1.64 15.31 -14.41
CA ALA A 289 -1.59 15.79 -15.80
C ALA A 289 -0.82 17.12 -15.91
N GLY A 290 -0.01 17.27 -16.96
CA GLY A 290 0.75 18.50 -17.24
C GLY A 290 1.95 18.77 -16.32
N SER A 291 2.15 17.98 -15.26
CA SER A 291 3.35 18.05 -14.42
C SER A 291 4.41 17.06 -14.92
N GLY A 292 5.68 17.48 -15.02
CA GLY A 292 6.79 16.58 -15.36
C GLY A 292 7.17 15.59 -14.26
N ASN A 293 6.32 15.41 -13.24
CA ASN A 293 6.55 14.51 -12.11
C ASN A 293 5.94 13.14 -12.41
N LEU A 294 6.72 12.28 -13.05
CA LEU A 294 6.33 10.93 -13.42
C LEU A 294 6.60 9.99 -12.23
N ALA A 295 5.58 9.64 -11.45
CA ALA A 295 5.77 8.75 -10.30
C ALA A 295 6.45 7.43 -10.73
N GLY A 296 7.58 7.07 -10.11
CA GLY A 296 8.38 5.88 -10.42
C GLY A 296 9.13 5.93 -11.76
N TRP A 297 9.21 7.11 -12.38
CA TRP A 297 10.06 7.36 -13.55
C TRP A 297 10.86 8.66 -13.35
N GLU A 298 12.09 8.69 -13.83
CA GLU A 298 12.99 9.83 -13.74
C GLU A 298 13.19 10.44 -15.11
N VAL A 299 13.02 11.77 -15.23
CA VAL A 299 13.37 12.50 -16.46
C VAL A 299 14.86 12.80 -16.43
N GLY A 300 15.65 12.01 -17.17
CA GLY A 300 17.11 12.16 -17.24
C GLY A 300 17.55 13.35 -18.08
N SER A 301 16.80 13.72 -19.11
CA SER A 301 17.02 14.92 -19.92
C SER A 301 15.77 15.31 -20.71
N GLY A 302 15.65 16.60 -21.04
CA GLY A 302 14.54 17.10 -21.85
C GLY A 302 13.21 17.19 -21.11
N LYS A 303 12.10 17.21 -21.86
CA LYS A 303 10.76 17.42 -21.32
C LYS A 303 9.88 16.20 -21.56
N ALA A 304 9.38 15.63 -20.48
CA ALA A 304 8.43 14.52 -20.50
C ALA A 304 7.14 14.93 -19.78
N LEU A 305 5.99 14.55 -20.36
CA LEU A 305 4.65 14.93 -19.90
C LEU A 305 3.72 13.73 -20.02
N LEU A 306 2.56 13.83 -19.37
CA LEU A 306 1.47 12.86 -19.54
C LEU A 306 0.34 13.45 -20.36
N ASN A 307 -0.16 12.67 -21.32
CA ASN A 307 -1.19 13.10 -22.26
C ASN A 307 -2.41 12.17 -22.21
N GLU A 308 -3.56 12.74 -21.82
CA GLU A 308 -4.86 12.03 -21.74
C GLU A 308 -5.55 11.88 -23.09
N GLN A 309 -5.28 12.78 -24.03
CA GLN A 309 -5.96 12.82 -25.34
C GLN A 309 -5.34 11.83 -26.33
N GLN A 310 -4.11 11.39 -26.06
CA GLN A 310 -3.34 10.50 -26.92
C GLN A 310 -3.10 9.19 -26.20
N SER A 311 -4.11 8.33 -26.06
CA SER A 311 -3.97 7.00 -25.45
C SER A 311 -4.66 5.94 -26.30
N ILE A 312 -4.03 4.76 -26.40
CA ILE A 312 -4.64 3.57 -27.02
C ILE A 312 -5.48 2.77 -26.01
N THR A 313 -5.13 2.86 -24.72
CA THR A 313 -5.81 2.17 -23.63
C THR A 313 -7.01 2.95 -23.08
N GLY A 314 -7.19 4.19 -23.52
CA GLY A 314 -8.18 5.13 -22.95
C GLY A 314 -7.71 5.73 -21.61
N ARG A 315 -6.41 5.64 -21.30
CA ARG A 315 -5.75 6.13 -20.08
C ARG A 315 -4.87 7.34 -20.41
N ARG A 316 -3.66 7.42 -19.82
CA ARG A 316 -2.64 8.44 -20.12
C ARG A 316 -1.45 7.80 -20.82
N SER A 317 -0.94 8.44 -21.87
CA SER A 317 0.36 8.08 -22.46
C SER A 317 1.49 8.98 -21.94
N LEU A 318 2.70 8.45 -21.96
CA LEU A 318 3.92 9.21 -21.75
C LEU A 318 4.31 9.91 -23.05
N GLU A 319 4.38 11.24 -23.01
CA GLU A 319 4.83 12.10 -24.10
C GLU A 319 6.25 12.58 -23.85
N LEU A 320 7.15 12.38 -24.82
CA LEU A 320 8.47 13.00 -24.84
C LEU A 320 8.52 14.10 -25.91
N LEU A 321 8.91 15.31 -25.52
CA LEU A 321 8.96 16.48 -26.39
C LEU A 321 10.40 16.94 -26.67
N ALA A 322 10.90 16.65 -27.87
CA ALA A 322 12.21 17.10 -28.31
C ALA A 322 12.13 18.51 -28.93
N GLU A 323 12.29 19.54 -28.10
CA GLU A 323 12.29 20.94 -28.54
C GLU A 323 13.63 21.32 -29.24
N GLN A 324 14.74 20.71 -28.82
CA GLN A 324 16.08 21.00 -29.33
C GLN A 324 16.65 19.85 -30.16
N ARG A 325 17.15 20.18 -31.37
CA ARG A 325 17.59 19.19 -32.36
C ARG A 325 18.76 18.30 -31.88
N LEU A 326 19.59 18.74 -30.94
CA LEU A 326 20.80 17.99 -30.54
C LEU A 326 20.72 17.33 -29.16
N THR A 327 19.58 17.42 -28.47
CA THR A 327 19.45 16.88 -27.11
C THR A 327 18.28 15.92 -27.02
N PRO A 328 18.52 14.60 -26.92
CA PRO A 328 17.44 13.66 -26.78
C PRO A 328 16.75 13.83 -25.43
N VAL A 329 15.42 13.72 -25.45
CA VAL A 329 14.62 13.59 -24.23
C VAL A 329 14.75 12.16 -23.74
N ARG A 330 14.97 11.99 -22.45
CA ARG A 330 15.25 10.70 -21.84
C ARG A 330 14.47 10.51 -20.56
N VAL A 331 13.78 9.38 -20.43
CA VAL A 331 13.04 8.99 -19.24
C VAL A 331 13.46 7.58 -18.83
N LEU A 332 13.63 7.37 -17.52
CA LEU A 332 14.12 6.12 -16.95
C LEU A 332 13.13 5.55 -15.94
N SER A 333 12.88 4.25 -15.95
CA SER A 333 12.02 3.61 -14.94
C SER A 333 12.66 3.58 -13.55
N ASP A 334 11.94 3.11 -12.55
CA ASP A 334 12.53 2.63 -11.29
C ASP A 334 13.52 1.47 -11.52
N PHE A 335 14.34 1.19 -10.50
CA PHE A 335 15.27 0.05 -10.50
C PHE A 335 14.49 -1.26 -10.40
N ILE A 336 14.73 -2.14 -11.36
CA ILE A 336 14.15 -3.48 -11.46
C ILE A 336 15.25 -4.48 -11.12
N ALA A 337 15.00 -5.35 -10.14
CA ALA A 337 15.98 -6.39 -9.76
C ALA A 337 16.12 -7.42 -10.89
N ILE A 338 17.36 -7.85 -11.13
CA ILE A 338 17.71 -8.85 -12.16
C ILE A 338 18.76 -9.84 -11.63
N ASN A 339 18.86 -10.97 -12.29
CA ASN A 339 19.89 -11.99 -12.04
C ASN A 339 20.36 -12.61 -13.37
N GLU A 340 21.37 -13.49 -13.32
CA GLU A 340 21.94 -14.11 -14.53
C GLU A 340 20.96 -14.99 -15.32
N ALA A 341 19.89 -15.46 -14.68
CA ALA A 341 18.82 -16.25 -15.29
C ALA A 341 17.66 -15.39 -15.81
N SER A 342 17.76 -14.07 -15.75
CA SER A 342 16.71 -13.17 -16.22
C SER A 342 16.49 -13.32 -17.73
N ASP A 343 15.24 -13.53 -18.11
CA ASP A 343 14.76 -13.59 -19.49
C ASP A 343 13.44 -12.84 -19.55
N LEU A 344 13.48 -11.65 -20.14
CA LEU A 344 12.44 -10.65 -20.01
C LEU A 344 11.92 -10.21 -21.37
N THR A 345 10.61 -10.20 -21.53
CA THR A 345 9.89 -9.62 -22.66
C THR A 345 9.32 -8.27 -22.26
N PHE A 346 9.72 -7.23 -22.98
CA PHE A 346 9.10 -5.92 -22.94
C PHE A 346 8.08 -5.80 -24.08
N THR A 347 6.90 -5.26 -23.77
CA THR A 347 5.86 -4.94 -24.75
C THR A 347 5.29 -3.55 -24.48
N GLY A 348 4.70 -2.92 -25.48
CA GLY A 348 3.93 -1.69 -25.33
C GLY A 348 3.50 -1.13 -26.66
N TRP A 349 3.13 0.13 -26.67
CA TRP A 349 2.79 0.88 -27.89
C TRP A 349 3.63 2.14 -27.98
N ALA A 350 4.01 2.50 -29.21
CA ALA A 350 4.67 3.76 -29.51
C ALA A 350 4.10 4.41 -30.77
N ARG A 351 4.18 5.74 -30.84
CA ARG A 351 3.97 6.50 -32.08
C ARG A 351 4.70 7.83 -32.05
N SER A 352 4.75 8.49 -33.20
CA SER A 352 5.24 9.85 -33.35
C SER A 352 4.15 10.82 -33.79
N GLU A 353 4.50 12.11 -33.84
CA GLU A 353 3.57 13.19 -34.18
C GLU A 353 3.14 13.12 -35.65
N ASN A 354 4.08 12.83 -36.54
CA ASN A 354 3.83 12.90 -37.98
C ASN A 354 4.58 11.83 -38.79
N GLY A 355 5.09 10.79 -38.12
CA GLY A 355 5.80 9.70 -38.80
C GLY A 355 7.29 9.96 -39.05
N GLN A 356 7.84 11.08 -38.58
CA GLN A 356 9.22 11.50 -38.87
C GLN A 356 10.14 11.46 -37.65
N GLN A 357 9.59 11.28 -36.44
CA GLN A 357 10.38 11.25 -35.22
C GLN A 357 10.91 9.85 -34.91
N ASN A 358 12.17 9.79 -34.50
CA ASN A 358 12.80 8.56 -34.05
C ASN A 358 12.67 8.44 -32.53
N ALA A 359 12.58 7.21 -32.03
CA ALA A 359 12.68 6.92 -30.62
C ALA A 359 13.48 5.64 -30.37
N ALA A 360 13.99 5.52 -29.16
CA ALA A 360 14.76 4.38 -28.70
C ALA A 360 14.14 3.83 -27.42
N ILE A 361 14.19 2.51 -27.29
CA ILE A 361 13.91 1.84 -26.02
C ILE A 361 15.15 1.03 -25.67
N GLY A 362 15.74 1.39 -24.54
CA GLY A 362 16.98 0.85 -24.04
C GLY A 362 16.87 0.35 -22.62
N ILE A 363 17.97 -0.23 -22.15
CA ILE A 363 18.16 -0.60 -20.76
C ILE A 363 19.51 -0.11 -20.27
N GLU A 364 19.54 0.28 -19.01
CA GLU A 364 20.76 0.52 -18.25
C GLU A 364 20.90 -0.56 -17.19
N LEU A 365 22.12 -1.09 -17.06
CA LEU A 365 22.47 -2.14 -16.12
C LEU A 365 23.32 -1.57 -14.99
N TYR A 366 23.03 -1.97 -13.76
CA TYR A 366 23.59 -1.40 -12.55
C TYR A 366 24.07 -2.48 -11.59
N ASP A 367 25.14 -2.18 -10.85
CA ASP A 367 25.61 -3.04 -9.75
C ASP A 367 24.71 -2.93 -8.49
N ALA A 368 25.01 -3.75 -7.48
CA ALA A 368 24.28 -3.74 -6.20
C ALA A 368 24.31 -2.37 -5.47
N ASN A 369 25.31 -1.54 -5.77
CA ASN A 369 25.45 -0.18 -5.24
C ASN A 369 24.82 0.88 -6.16
N LYS A 370 24.07 0.47 -7.19
CA LYS A 370 23.38 1.33 -8.16
C LYS A 370 24.35 2.18 -9.01
N ARG A 371 25.56 1.67 -9.29
CA ARG A 371 26.48 2.28 -10.25
C ARG A 371 26.25 1.69 -11.64
N LEU A 372 26.16 2.56 -12.65
CA LEU A 372 25.96 2.16 -14.04
C LEU A 372 27.14 1.30 -14.52
N ARG A 373 26.83 0.16 -15.15
CA ARG A 373 27.80 -0.83 -15.65
C ARG A 373 27.78 -0.93 -17.17
N ASP A 374 26.59 -1.00 -17.76
CA ASP A 374 26.42 -1.21 -19.19
C ASP A 374 25.08 -0.64 -19.70
N ARG A 375 24.95 -0.54 -21.03
CA ARG A 375 23.73 -0.14 -21.74
C ARG A 375 23.45 -1.07 -22.92
N ALA A 376 22.18 -1.36 -23.14
CA ALA A 376 21.74 -2.02 -24.36
C ALA A 376 20.51 -1.32 -24.94
N TRP A 377 20.33 -1.44 -26.25
CA TRP A 377 19.23 -0.82 -26.99
C TRP A 377 18.48 -1.88 -27.78
N PRO A 378 17.50 -2.57 -27.15
CA PRO A 378 16.70 -3.58 -27.83
C PRO A 378 15.89 -3.03 -29.01
N ILE A 379 15.42 -1.78 -28.92
CA ILE A 379 14.73 -1.09 -30.01
C ILE A 379 15.55 0.16 -30.35
N ARG A 380 16.13 0.18 -31.56
CA ARG A 380 17.09 1.20 -32.00
C ARG A 380 16.42 2.34 -32.78
N GLU A 381 17.08 3.49 -32.71
CA GLU A 381 16.70 4.79 -33.31
C GLU A 381 16.67 4.85 -34.84
N SER A 382 17.05 3.77 -35.54
CA SER A 382 17.36 3.83 -36.98
C SER A 382 16.14 3.95 -37.90
N SER A 383 14.92 3.95 -37.35
CA SER A 383 13.69 4.06 -38.15
C SER A 383 12.68 4.96 -37.44
N ALA A 384 12.04 5.83 -38.22
CA ALA A 384 11.01 6.72 -37.70
C ALA A 384 9.80 5.92 -37.21
N LEU A 385 9.27 6.31 -36.05
CA LEU A 385 8.02 5.76 -35.55
C LEU A 385 6.87 6.23 -36.43
N SER A 386 5.88 5.37 -36.65
CA SER A 386 4.65 5.72 -37.38
C SER A 386 3.87 6.85 -36.68
N ALA A 387 3.10 7.63 -37.45
CA ALA A 387 2.11 8.57 -36.92
C ALA A 387 0.92 7.82 -36.24
N SER A 388 0.68 6.57 -36.64
CA SER A 388 -0.26 5.65 -36.01
C SER A 388 0.43 4.87 -34.88
N TRP A 389 -0.36 4.44 -33.89
CA TRP A 389 0.13 3.53 -32.84
C TRP A 389 0.64 2.22 -33.45
N ILE A 390 1.86 1.85 -33.08
CA ILE A 390 2.46 0.58 -33.42
C ILE A 390 2.83 -0.18 -32.14
N SER A 391 2.65 -1.49 -32.16
CA SER A 391 3.09 -2.35 -31.07
C SER A 391 4.61 -2.48 -31.08
N ILE A 392 5.22 -2.35 -29.92
CA ILE A 392 6.65 -2.52 -29.68
C ILE A 392 6.85 -3.77 -28.84
N THR A 393 7.82 -4.60 -29.21
CA THR A 393 8.16 -5.82 -28.47
C THR A 393 9.66 -6.05 -28.53
N ALA A 394 10.26 -6.37 -27.38
CA ALA A 394 11.67 -6.66 -27.27
C ALA A 394 11.95 -7.71 -26.21
N ARG A 395 12.73 -8.74 -26.53
CA ARG A 395 13.20 -9.74 -25.56
C ARG A 395 14.62 -9.41 -25.13
N MET A 396 14.91 -9.60 -23.85
CA MET A 396 16.19 -9.29 -23.21
C MET A 396 16.63 -10.51 -22.42
N PHE A 397 17.72 -11.12 -22.87
CA PHE A 397 18.28 -12.36 -22.32
C PHE A 397 19.78 -12.45 -22.59
N ASN A 398 20.47 -13.35 -21.90
CA ASN A 398 21.87 -13.66 -22.14
C ASN A 398 22.02 -14.54 -23.41
N THR A 399 22.90 -14.17 -24.35
CA THR A 399 23.31 -15.04 -25.47
C THR A 399 24.75 -15.54 -25.24
N PRO A 400 25.19 -16.60 -25.96
CA PRO A 400 26.59 -17.06 -25.90
C PRO A 400 27.60 -15.95 -26.25
N GLU A 401 27.24 -15.05 -27.16
CA GLU A 401 28.10 -13.97 -27.67
C GLU A 401 28.02 -12.70 -26.81
N LYS A 402 26.88 -12.46 -26.13
CA LYS A 402 26.67 -11.28 -25.29
C LYS A 402 25.87 -11.61 -24.03
N ARG A 403 26.53 -11.51 -22.87
CA ARG A 403 25.90 -11.60 -21.56
C ARG A 403 25.38 -10.25 -21.09
N LEU A 404 24.11 -9.99 -21.36
CA LEU A 404 23.39 -8.79 -20.91
C LEU A 404 23.27 -8.72 -19.38
N PHE A 405 22.89 -9.81 -18.73
CA PHE A 405 22.77 -9.94 -17.27
C PHE A 405 23.98 -10.70 -16.72
N ALA A 406 25.15 -10.05 -16.75
CA ALA A 406 26.41 -10.62 -16.28
C ALA A 406 26.51 -10.67 -14.74
N PRO A 407 27.33 -11.58 -14.17
CA PRO A 407 27.65 -11.62 -12.74
C PRO A 407 28.16 -10.25 -12.27
N GLY A 408 27.40 -9.60 -11.39
CA GLY A 408 27.69 -8.25 -10.87
C GLY A 408 26.68 -7.17 -11.28
N ASN A 409 25.81 -7.43 -12.25
CA ASN A 409 24.63 -6.61 -12.49
C ASN A 409 23.50 -7.09 -11.57
N ALA A 410 23.01 -6.21 -10.68
CA ALA A 410 21.96 -6.52 -9.72
C ALA A 410 20.63 -5.84 -10.06
N PHE A 411 20.68 -4.71 -10.78
CA PHE A 411 19.50 -3.96 -11.18
C PHE A 411 19.57 -3.54 -12.64
N MET A 412 18.40 -3.34 -13.24
CA MET A 412 18.24 -2.66 -14.51
C MET A 412 17.26 -1.49 -14.40
N ARG A 413 17.32 -0.57 -15.36
CA ARG A 413 16.28 0.43 -15.61
C ARG A 413 15.92 0.41 -17.08
N LEU A 414 14.64 0.53 -17.40
CA LEU A 414 14.20 0.81 -18.76
C LEU A 414 14.48 2.27 -19.10
N VAL A 415 14.85 2.52 -20.34
CA VAL A 415 15.18 3.84 -20.88
C VAL A 415 14.30 4.08 -22.09
N LEU A 416 13.50 5.15 -22.04
CA LEU A 416 12.73 5.65 -23.18
C LEU A 416 13.38 6.93 -23.64
N GLN A 417 13.65 7.04 -24.93
CA GLN A 417 14.40 8.19 -25.45
C GLN A 417 13.91 8.62 -26.83
N THR A 418 13.96 9.92 -27.13
CA THR A 418 13.86 10.41 -28.51
C THR A 418 15.19 10.22 -29.24
N GLY A 419 15.17 10.05 -30.56
CA GLY A 419 16.39 9.97 -31.35
C GLY A 419 17.15 11.30 -31.38
N PRO A 420 18.49 11.29 -31.47
CA PRO A 420 19.28 12.49 -31.70
C PRO A 420 18.88 13.08 -33.05
N ILE A 421 18.65 14.39 -33.14
CA ILE A 421 18.22 15.10 -34.38
C ILE A 421 16.70 15.04 -34.65
N SER A 422 15.94 14.28 -33.87
CA SER A 422 14.47 14.26 -33.96
C SER A 422 13.84 15.51 -33.33
N GLN A 423 13.00 16.24 -34.07
CA GLN A 423 12.18 17.34 -33.54
C GLN A 423 10.71 16.94 -33.54
N GLY A 424 10.00 17.26 -32.44
CA GLY A 424 8.57 16.94 -32.28
C GLY A 424 8.32 15.97 -31.13
N ARG A 425 7.14 15.35 -31.15
CA ARG A 425 6.64 14.50 -30.06
C ARG A 425 6.70 13.01 -30.39
N VAL A 426 6.97 12.21 -29.36
CA VAL A 426 6.76 10.75 -29.37
C VAL A 426 5.97 10.34 -28.15
N TRP A 427 5.11 9.34 -28.30
CA TRP A 427 4.29 8.82 -27.21
C TRP A 427 4.54 7.33 -26.98
N PHE A 428 4.40 6.92 -25.71
CA PHE A 428 4.44 5.53 -25.27
C PHE A 428 3.21 5.21 -24.41
N ASP A 429 2.60 4.04 -24.59
CA ASP A 429 1.42 3.60 -23.85
C ASP A 429 1.46 2.08 -23.58
N ASP A 430 0.76 1.61 -22.54
CA ASP A 430 0.65 0.22 -22.07
C ASP A 430 1.99 -0.52 -21.92
N LEU A 431 2.98 0.15 -21.31
CA LEU A 431 4.33 -0.40 -21.18
C LEU A 431 4.39 -1.55 -20.18
N ARG A 432 4.84 -2.73 -20.62
CA ARG A 432 4.91 -3.94 -19.79
C ARG A 432 6.28 -4.58 -19.90
N LEU A 433 6.79 -5.09 -18.78
CA LEU A 433 8.01 -5.91 -18.74
C LEU A 433 7.72 -7.18 -17.97
N ARG A 434 7.91 -8.35 -18.59
CA ARG A 434 7.43 -9.63 -18.08
C ARG A 434 8.50 -10.72 -18.24
N PRO A 435 8.62 -11.71 -17.35
CA PRO A 435 9.36 -12.93 -17.65
C PRO A 435 8.85 -13.59 -18.94
N THR A 436 9.75 -14.02 -19.83
CA THR A 436 9.39 -14.49 -21.17
C THR A 436 8.56 -15.78 -21.19
N GLU A 437 8.67 -16.64 -20.17
CA GLU A 437 7.88 -17.88 -20.06
C GLU A 437 6.46 -17.68 -19.49
N SER A 438 6.04 -16.45 -19.24
CA SER A 438 4.66 -16.18 -18.83
C SER A 438 3.71 -16.26 -20.03
N VAL A 439 2.69 -17.12 -19.94
CA VAL A 439 1.56 -17.08 -20.89
C VAL A 439 0.78 -15.81 -20.61
N ASP A 440 0.73 -14.90 -21.59
CA ASP A 440 -0.08 -13.69 -21.48
C ASP A 440 -1.55 -14.11 -21.34
N PRO A 441 -2.21 -13.85 -20.19
CA PRO A 441 -3.61 -14.16 -20.05
C PRO A 441 -4.43 -13.19 -20.91
N VAL A 442 -5.33 -13.73 -21.74
CA VAL A 442 -6.28 -12.92 -22.51
C VAL A 442 -7.42 -12.53 -21.59
N ASN A 443 -7.65 -11.24 -21.34
CA ASN A 443 -8.83 -10.84 -20.58
C ASN A 443 -10.08 -11.09 -21.43
N LEU A 444 -10.94 -12.00 -20.95
CA LEU A 444 -12.20 -12.34 -21.60
C LEU A 444 -13.36 -11.50 -21.08
N LEU A 445 -13.26 -11.00 -19.85
CA LEU A 445 -14.12 -9.98 -19.25
C LEU A 445 -13.26 -9.00 -18.48
N TYR A 446 -13.60 -7.71 -18.51
CA TYR A 446 -12.89 -6.68 -17.77
C TYR A 446 -13.84 -5.58 -17.29
N ASN A 447 -13.44 -4.83 -16.26
CA ASN A 447 -14.28 -3.82 -15.63
C ASN A 447 -14.90 -2.79 -16.61
N GLY A 448 -14.21 -2.50 -17.72
CA GLY A 448 -14.71 -1.59 -18.74
C GLY A 448 -15.94 -2.10 -19.51
N ASP A 449 -16.28 -3.39 -19.40
CA ASP A 449 -17.53 -3.94 -19.96
C ASP A 449 -18.77 -3.33 -19.28
N PHE A 450 -18.64 -2.83 -18.05
CA PHE A 450 -19.71 -2.10 -17.35
C PHE A 450 -19.91 -0.69 -17.90
N GLU A 451 -18.87 -0.08 -18.42
CA GLU A 451 -18.80 1.36 -18.66
C GLU A 451 -19.49 1.79 -19.97
N ARG A 452 -19.74 0.83 -20.89
CA ARG A 452 -20.51 1.10 -22.12
C ARG A 452 -22.00 1.20 -21.79
N ARG A 453 -22.62 2.31 -22.18
CA ARG A 453 -24.00 2.64 -21.82
C ARG A 453 -24.94 2.53 -23.02
N THR A 454 -26.14 2.01 -22.78
CA THR A 454 -27.27 2.20 -23.70
C THR A 454 -27.70 3.67 -23.70
N ALA A 455 -28.58 4.06 -24.63
CA ALA A 455 -29.12 5.41 -24.71
C ALA A 455 -29.82 5.86 -23.41
N GLU A 456 -30.32 4.92 -22.63
CA GLU A 456 -31.02 5.11 -21.35
C GLU A 456 -30.07 5.06 -20.13
N GLY A 457 -28.76 4.89 -20.33
CA GLY A 457 -27.73 4.97 -19.28
C GLY A 457 -27.38 3.66 -18.57
N TYR A 458 -27.91 2.52 -19.03
CA TYR A 458 -27.63 1.20 -18.46
C TYR A 458 -26.38 0.53 -19.09
N PRO A 459 -25.65 -0.33 -18.36
CA PRO A 459 -24.58 -1.13 -18.95
C PRO A 459 -25.05 -1.98 -20.13
N GLU A 460 -24.49 -1.77 -21.32
CA GLU A 460 -24.89 -2.44 -22.56
C GLU A 460 -24.44 -3.92 -22.60
N ALA A 461 -23.33 -4.26 -21.95
CA ALA A 461 -22.75 -5.61 -22.00
C ALA A 461 -23.44 -6.63 -21.07
N LEU A 462 -24.48 -6.21 -20.32
CA LEU A 462 -25.12 -7.01 -19.28
C LEU A 462 -26.59 -7.29 -19.60
N THR A 463 -27.02 -8.51 -19.29
CA THR A 463 -28.44 -8.90 -19.33
C THR A 463 -28.96 -9.00 -17.90
N VAL A 464 -30.01 -8.25 -17.58
CA VAL A 464 -30.65 -8.25 -16.25
C VAL A 464 -31.56 -9.48 -16.12
N ARG A 465 -31.44 -10.21 -15.01
CA ARG A 465 -32.31 -11.37 -14.71
C ARG A 465 -33.38 -11.09 -13.64
N GLY A 466 -33.22 -9.99 -12.90
CA GLY A 466 -34.18 -9.50 -11.93
C GLY A 466 -33.63 -8.25 -11.23
N GLY A 467 -34.52 -7.34 -10.86
CA GLY A 467 -34.14 -6.06 -10.27
C GLY A 467 -33.73 -5.02 -11.31
N GLN A 468 -32.93 -4.04 -10.90
CA GLN A 468 -32.39 -3.00 -11.80
C GLN A 468 -30.86 -3.00 -11.71
N ILE A 469 -30.18 -2.75 -12.82
CA ILE A 469 -28.75 -2.49 -12.82
C ILE A 469 -28.49 -1.03 -13.17
N GLY A 470 -27.32 -0.52 -12.83
CA GLY A 470 -26.89 0.83 -13.17
C GLY A 470 -25.42 1.02 -12.85
N ILE A 471 -24.93 2.23 -13.05
CA ILE A 471 -23.54 2.57 -12.74
C ILE A 471 -23.55 3.63 -11.64
N ASP A 472 -22.73 3.44 -10.60
CA ASP A 472 -22.61 4.39 -9.49
C ASP A 472 -21.17 4.93 -9.40
N LEU A 473 -21.04 6.19 -9.83
CA LEU A 473 -19.78 6.93 -9.83
C LEU A 473 -19.34 7.37 -8.42
N SER A 474 -20.27 7.44 -7.46
CA SER A 474 -19.97 7.87 -6.09
C SER A 474 -19.42 6.75 -5.20
N LYS A 475 -19.51 5.51 -5.69
CA LYS A 475 -19.10 4.30 -5.01
C LYS A 475 -18.11 3.54 -5.88
N ALA A 476 -16.85 3.95 -5.89
CA ALA A 476 -15.78 3.30 -6.65
C ALA A 476 -14.72 2.72 -5.71
N ASN A 477 -14.27 1.48 -5.95
CA ASN A 477 -13.12 0.90 -5.27
C ASN A 477 -11.81 1.19 -6.03
N SER A 478 -11.88 1.18 -7.37
CA SER A 478 -10.73 1.23 -8.27
C SER A 478 -10.49 2.60 -8.91
N GLY A 479 -11.36 3.57 -8.64
CA GLY A 479 -11.40 4.87 -9.35
C GLY A 479 -12.17 4.84 -10.67
N TYR A 480 -12.68 3.67 -11.08
CA TYR A 480 -13.67 3.49 -12.16
C TYR A 480 -15.09 3.43 -11.59
N SER A 481 -16.11 3.56 -12.43
CA SER A 481 -17.50 3.47 -11.95
C SER A 481 -17.81 2.05 -11.48
N SER A 482 -18.55 1.89 -10.39
CA SER A 482 -19.01 0.54 -9.99
C SER A 482 -20.33 0.20 -10.66
N LEU A 483 -20.53 -1.10 -10.87
CA LEU A 483 -21.81 -1.66 -11.27
C LEU A 483 -22.72 -1.74 -10.03
N LEU A 484 -23.83 -1.01 -10.03
CA LEU A 484 -24.89 -1.09 -9.03
C LEU A 484 -25.96 -2.10 -9.47
N VAL A 485 -26.38 -2.97 -8.56
CA VAL A 485 -27.51 -3.89 -8.70
C VAL A 485 -28.50 -3.61 -7.58
N ARG A 486 -29.76 -3.33 -7.93
CA ARG A 486 -30.89 -3.16 -7.00
C ARG A 486 -31.78 -4.38 -7.03
N GLY A 487 -32.30 -4.77 -5.87
CA GLY A 487 -33.14 -5.95 -5.74
C GLY A 487 -34.44 -5.88 -6.53
N ALA A 488 -34.97 -7.05 -6.89
CA ALA A 488 -36.29 -7.23 -7.47
C ALA A 488 -37.38 -7.22 -6.38
N ALA A 489 -38.62 -6.93 -6.76
CA ALA A 489 -39.78 -7.04 -5.87
C ALA A 489 -40.04 -8.50 -5.41
N SER A 490 -39.65 -9.49 -6.22
CA SER A 490 -39.76 -10.91 -5.91
C SER A 490 -38.77 -11.71 -6.77
N GLY A 491 -38.23 -12.80 -6.25
CA GLY A 491 -37.34 -13.72 -6.98
C GLY A 491 -35.86 -13.38 -6.91
N GLU A 492 -35.06 -14.04 -7.75
CA GLU A 492 -33.61 -13.82 -7.86
C GLU A 492 -33.33 -12.48 -8.55
N SER A 493 -32.41 -11.69 -7.99
CA SER A 493 -31.88 -10.46 -8.59
C SER A 493 -30.48 -10.69 -9.10
N GLY A 494 -30.08 -9.99 -10.17
CA GLY A 494 -28.74 -10.15 -10.70
C GLY A 494 -28.64 -9.92 -12.19
N PHE A 495 -27.49 -10.26 -12.73
CA PHE A 495 -27.13 -10.02 -14.12
C PHE A 495 -26.24 -11.14 -14.66
N SER A 496 -26.21 -11.26 -15.98
CA SER A 496 -25.24 -12.08 -16.69
C SER A 496 -24.45 -11.25 -17.67
N PHE A 497 -23.15 -11.53 -17.78
CA PHE A 497 -22.33 -10.99 -18.85
C PHE A 497 -22.78 -11.58 -20.19
N LYS A 498 -22.51 -10.83 -21.27
CA LYS A 498 -22.61 -11.37 -22.63
C LYS A 498 -21.77 -12.66 -22.73
N PRO A 499 -22.33 -13.76 -23.28
CA PRO A 499 -21.59 -15.00 -23.39
C PRO A 499 -20.28 -14.87 -24.16
N VAL A 500 -19.24 -15.54 -23.66
CA VAL A 500 -17.93 -15.63 -24.30
C VAL A 500 -17.88 -16.90 -25.14
N SER A 501 -17.47 -16.78 -26.41
CA SER A 501 -17.35 -17.94 -27.30
C SER A 501 -16.29 -18.91 -26.80
N LEU A 502 -16.61 -20.21 -26.80
CA LEU A 502 -15.64 -21.26 -26.47
C LEU A 502 -14.73 -21.62 -27.66
N ALA A 503 -14.91 -20.98 -28.82
CA ALA A 503 -14.10 -21.25 -30.01
C ALA A 503 -12.61 -21.01 -29.73
N GLY A 504 -11.79 -22.05 -29.91
CA GLY A 504 -10.34 -21.99 -29.69
C GLY A 504 -9.87 -22.36 -28.28
N LEU A 505 -10.80 -22.58 -27.33
CA LEU A 505 -10.46 -23.13 -26.02
C LEU A 505 -10.18 -24.63 -26.12
N LYS A 506 -9.19 -25.10 -25.35
CA LYS A 506 -8.85 -26.53 -25.26
C LYS A 506 -9.21 -27.06 -23.89
N TYR A 507 -9.46 -28.36 -23.83
CA TYR A 507 -9.63 -29.09 -22.58
C TYR A 507 -8.47 -28.77 -21.62
N GLY A 508 -8.81 -28.47 -20.36
CA GLY A 508 -7.84 -28.18 -19.31
C GLY A 508 -7.30 -26.74 -19.29
N HIS A 509 -7.77 -25.85 -20.18
CA HIS A 509 -7.51 -24.42 -20.05
C HIS A 509 -8.03 -23.94 -18.69
N GLU A 510 -7.16 -23.25 -17.96
CA GLU A 510 -7.48 -22.69 -16.65
C GLU A 510 -7.94 -21.25 -16.79
N PHE A 511 -9.04 -20.94 -16.11
CA PHE A 511 -9.62 -19.62 -16.05
C PHE A 511 -9.42 -19.09 -14.65
N THR A 512 -9.14 -17.79 -14.56
CA THR A 512 -9.12 -17.09 -13.28
C THR A 512 -10.10 -15.94 -13.32
N CYS A 513 -10.93 -15.84 -12.28
CA CYS A 513 -11.88 -14.76 -12.11
C CYS A 513 -11.60 -14.02 -10.81
N SER A 514 -11.68 -12.70 -10.83
CA SER A 514 -11.52 -11.83 -9.66
C SER A 514 -12.47 -10.65 -9.74
N PHE A 515 -13.05 -10.25 -8.61
CA PHE A 515 -13.95 -9.10 -8.53
C PHE A 515 -14.04 -8.54 -7.11
N PHE A 516 -14.48 -7.30 -7.02
CA PHE A 516 -14.78 -6.60 -5.78
C PHE A 516 -16.28 -6.45 -5.64
N PHE A 517 -16.76 -6.50 -4.42
CA PHE A 517 -18.16 -6.30 -4.12
C PHE A 517 -18.35 -5.64 -2.75
N GLN A 518 -19.42 -4.88 -2.62
CA GLN A 518 -19.93 -4.36 -1.35
C GLN A 518 -21.45 -4.25 -1.47
N SER A 519 -22.15 -4.08 -0.36
CA SER A 519 -23.60 -3.85 -0.38
C SER A 519 -23.99 -2.76 0.61
N ASP A 520 -25.27 -2.46 0.70
CA ASP A 520 -25.83 -1.53 1.69
C ASP A 520 -26.18 -2.23 3.01
N ARG A 521 -26.32 -3.56 2.95
CA ARG A 521 -26.66 -4.46 4.06
C ARG A 521 -26.06 -5.84 3.83
N GLN A 522 -26.14 -6.74 4.81
CA GLN A 522 -25.67 -8.11 4.63
C GLN A 522 -26.51 -8.83 3.56
N LEU A 523 -25.88 -9.24 2.46
CA LEU A 523 -26.51 -9.92 1.33
C LEU A 523 -25.67 -11.12 0.92
N LYS A 524 -26.33 -12.20 0.50
CA LYS A 524 -25.64 -13.36 -0.09
C LYS A 524 -25.84 -13.36 -1.59
N GLY A 525 -24.73 -13.37 -2.31
CA GLY A 525 -24.70 -13.55 -3.75
C GLY A 525 -23.96 -14.82 -4.13
N THR A 526 -24.08 -15.20 -5.40
CA THR A 526 -23.37 -16.33 -5.99
C THR A 526 -22.96 -15.94 -7.41
N VAL A 527 -21.68 -16.17 -7.72
CA VAL A 527 -21.18 -16.11 -9.09
C VAL A 527 -21.24 -17.51 -9.66
N VAL A 528 -21.90 -17.67 -10.80
CA VAL A 528 -22.06 -18.95 -11.48
C VAL A 528 -21.43 -18.86 -12.85
N VAL A 529 -20.66 -19.89 -13.19
CA VAL A 529 -20.09 -20.10 -14.52
C VAL A 529 -20.80 -21.28 -15.16
N GLU A 530 -21.55 -21.00 -16.22
CA GLU A 530 -22.43 -21.95 -16.90
C GLU A 530 -21.98 -22.11 -18.36
N MET A 531 -22.11 -23.33 -18.89
CA MET A 531 -21.95 -23.57 -20.31
C MET A 531 -23.30 -23.42 -21.00
N LEU A 532 -23.29 -22.80 -22.17
CA LEU A 532 -24.46 -22.60 -23.02
C LEU A 532 -24.31 -23.37 -24.32
N ASP A 533 -25.42 -23.91 -24.82
CA ASP A 533 -25.49 -24.43 -26.17
C ASP A 533 -25.51 -23.32 -27.24
N GLU A 534 -25.61 -23.72 -28.51
CA GLU A 534 -25.68 -22.79 -29.64
C GLU A 534 -26.91 -21.86 -29.59
N LYS A 535 -28.00 -22.31 -28.96
CA LYS A 535 -29.24 -21.55 -28.79
C LYS A 535 -29.24 -20.67 -27.53
N GLY A 536 -28.17 -20.72 -26.73
CA GLY A 536 -28.05 -20.00 -25.46
C GLY A 536 -28.72 -20.68 -24.27
N SER A 537 -29.09 -21.96 -24.40
CA SER A 537 -29.67 -22.74 -23.31
C SER A 537 -28.59 -23.23 -22.34
N VAL A 538 -28.84 -23.12 -21.04
CA VAL A 538 -27.91 -23.58 -20.00
C VAL A 538 -27.80 -25.10 -20.00
N LEU A 539 -26.58 -25.61 -20.06
CA LEU A 539 -26.27 -27.04 -19.90
C LEU A 539 -26.29 -27.42 -18.42
N ALA A 540 -26.53 -28.71 -18.14
CA ALA A 540 -26.85 -29.18 -16.79
C ALA A 540 -25.71 -28.95 -15.79
N ARG A 541 -24.45 -28.99 -16.24
CA ARG A 541 -23.28 -28.80 -15.38
C ARG A 541 -22.80 -27.35 -15.34
N ARG A 542 -22.57 -26.89 -14.11
CA ARG A 542 -21.84 -25.65 -13.81
C ARG A 542 -20.33 -25.93 -13.78
N LEU A 543 -19.54 -25.04 -14.37
CA LEU A 543 -18.08 -25.13 -14.32
C LEU A 543 -17.53 -24.55 -13.00
N ALA A 544 -18.22 -23.55 -12.44
CA ALA A 544 -17.93 -23.02 -11.12
C ALA A 544 -19.19 -22.38 -10.51
N GLU A 545 -19.27 -22.42 -9.18
CA GLU A 545 -20.31 -21.76 -8.40
C GLU A 545 -19.69 -21.28 -7.10
N ILE A 546 -19.63 -19.96 -6.93
CA ILE A 546 -18.91 -19.32 -5.83
C ILE A 546 -19.85 -18.39 -5.11
N SER A 547 -20.23 -18.76 -3.88
CA SER A 547 -21.00 -17.89 -3.01
C SER A 547 -20.12 -16.79 -2.42
N PHE A 548 -20.69 -15.61 -2.25
CA PHE A 548 -20.06 -14.49 -1.56
C PHE A 548 -21.08 -13.80 -0.66
N GLU A 549 -20.58 -13.18 0.41
CA GLU A 549 -21.40 -12.47 1.37
C GLU A 549 -20.96 -11.00 1.42
N ALA A 550 -21.79 -10.12 0.87
CA ALA A 550 -21.56 -8.69 0.80
C ALA A 550 -22.07 -8.02 2.08
N VAL A 551 -21.34 -7.03 2.59
CA VAL A 551 -21.72 -6.24 3.78
C VAL A 551 -21.60 -4.73 3.53
N ALA A 552 -22.25 -3.97 4.41
CA ALA A 552 -22.32 -2.51 4.34
C ALA A 552 -20.94 -1.83 4.45
N GLY A 553 -20.60 -0.99 3.48
CA GLY A 553 -19.49 -0.04 3.57
C GLY A 553 -18.08 -0.65 3.55
N ASN A 554 -17.94 -1.93 3.18
CA ASN A 554 -16.66 -2.60 3.05
C ASN A 554 -16.55 -3.29 1.68
N TRP A 555 -15.64 -2.80 0.85
CA TRP A 555 -15.28 -3.48 -0.40
C TRP A 555 -14.50 -4.75 -0.09
N THR A 556 -15.08 -5.89 -0.47
CA THR A 556 -14.51 -7.21 -0.29
C THR A 556 -14.04 -7.74 -1.64
N ALA A 557 -12.86 -8.35 -1.65
CA ALA A 557 -12.33 -9.04 -2.83
C ALA A 557 -12.76 -10.50 -2.82
N ASN A 558 -13.08 -11.06 -3.98
CA ASN A 558 -13.17 -12.51 -4.16
C ASN A 558 -12.50 -12.90 -5.48
N SER A 559 -11.89 -14.07 -5.49
CA SER A 559 -11.30 -14.68 -6.67
C SER A 559 -11.46 -16.19 -6.63
N PHE A 560 -11.56 -16.77 -7.82
CA PHE A 560 -11.66 -18.21 -8.00
C PHE A 560 -11.04 -18.62 -9.32
N ALA A 561 -10.62 -19.88 -9.40
CA ALA A 561 -10.12 -20.49 -10.61
C ALA A 561 -10.93 -21.73 -10.94
N PHE A 562 -11.07 -22.03 -12.23
CA PHE A 562 -11.71 -23.26 -12.70
C PHE A 562 -11.08 -23.69 -14.02
N LYS A 563 -11.17 -24.98 -14.33
CA LYS A 563 -10.69 -25.51 -15.61
C LYS A 563 -11.85 -25.75 -16.55
N PHE A 564 -11.62 -25.52 -17.83
CA PHE A 564 -12.55 -25.92 -18.88
C PHE A 564 -12.44 -27.42 -19.14
N GLU A 565 -13.29 -28.18 -18.43
CA GLU A 565 -13.35 -29.64 -18.48
C GLU A 565 -14.81 -30.12 -18.64
N PRO A 566 -15.43 -29.92 -19.83
CA PRO A 566 -16.76 -30.44 -20.10
C PRO A 566 -16.77 -31.99 -20.05
N GLN A 567 -17.86 -32.58 -19.60
CA GLN A 567 -17.99 -34.05 -19.47
C GLN A 567 -19.23 -34.57 -20.19
N GLY A 568 -19.15 -35.81 -20.70
CA GLY A 568 -20.28 -36.53 -21.29
C GLY A 568 -20.87 -35.83 -22.53
N ALA A 569 -22.20 -35.81 -22.63
CA ALA A 569 -22.92 -35.26 -23.79
C ALA A 569 -22.75 -33.73 -23.98
N GLU A 570 -22.31 -33.01 -22.94
CA GLU A 570 -22.15 -31.56 -22.97
C GLU A 570 -20.93 -31.10 -23.79
N VAL A 571 -19.95 -31.99 -24.01
CA VAL A 571 -18.71 -31.68 -24.76
C VAL A 571 -19.02 -31.24 -26.20
N ALA A 572 -20.02 -31.87 -26.84
CA ALA A 572 -20.40 -31.54 -28.22
C ALA A 572 -21.31 -30.29 -28.29
N SER A 573 -22.08 -30.06 -27.23
CA SER A 573 -23.13 -29.04 -27.19
C SER A 573 -22.65 -27.69 -26.66
N ALA A 574 -21.62 -27.64 -25.80
CA ALA A 574 -21.11 -26.40 -25.23
C ALA A 574 -20.48 -25.50 -26.32
N LYS A 575 -21.07 -24.32 -26.55
CA LYS A 575 -20.58 -23.32 -27.52
C LYS A 575 -20.12 -22.03 -26.87
N ASN A 576 -20.73 -21.65 -25.74
CA ASN A 576 -20.39 -20.41 -25.06
C ASN A 576 -20.26 -20.64 -23.55
N LEU A 577 -19.46 -19.78 -22.92
CA LEU A 577 -19.36 -19.63 -21.49
C LEU A 577 -20.16 -18.41 -21.05
N GLN A 578 -20.98 -18.53 -20.01
CA GLN A 578 -21.64 -17.38 -19.40
C GLN A 578 -21.26 -17.29 -17.92
N ILE A 579 -20.85 -16.09 -17.51
CA ILE A 579 -20.74 -15.72 -16.11
C ILE A 579 -22.00 -14.96 -15.73
N ARG A 580 -22.63 -15.38 -14.63
CA ARG A 580 -23.74 -14.63 -14.02
C ARG A 580 -23.52 -14.43 -12.54
N VAL A 581 -24.02 -13.31 -12.05
CA VAL A 581 -24.12 -12.98 -10.63
C VAL A 581 -25.59 -13.06 -10.25
N ALA A 582 -25.89 -13.88 -9.26
CA ALA A 582 -27.22 -14.12 -8.73
C ALA A 582 -27.25 -13.80 -7.24
N THR A 583 -28.30 -13.13 -6.78
CA THR A 583 -28.48 -12.77 -5.37
C THR A 583 -29.97 -12.75 -5.03
N SER A 584 -30.33 -13.27 -3.86
CA SER A 584 -31.68 -13.12 -3.33
C SER A 584 -31.68 -11.94 -2.37
N MET A 585 -32.21 -10.80 -2.81
CA MET A 585 -32.19 -9.57 -2.02
C MET A 585 -33.50 -8.78 -2.11
N PRO A 586 -33.90 -8.07 -1.04
CA PRO A 586 -35.08 -7.19 -1.04
C PRO A 586 -34.99 -6.09 -2.10
N ALA A 587 -36.14 -5.58 -2.56
CA ALA A 587 -36.21 -4.56 -3.62
C ALA A 587 -35.47 -3.25 -3.29
N ASP A 588 -35.35 -2.92 -2.01
CA ASP A 588 -34.66 -1.72 -1.52
C ASP A 588 -33.16 -1.94 -1.26
N ALA A 589 -32.66 -3.17 -1.42
CA ALA A 589 -31.26 -3.51 -1.21
C ALA A 589 -30.40 -3.18 -2.43
N SER A 590 -29.13 -2.85 -2.18
CA SER A 590 -28.15 -2.48 -3.20
C SER A 590 -26.86 -3.29 -3.06
N LEU A 591 -26.37 -3.79 -4.18
CA LEU A 591 -25.09 -4.51 -4.32
C LEU A 591 -24.25 -3.77 -5.36
N TRP A 592 -23.02 -3.42 -5.02
CA TRP A 592 -22.05 -2.85 -5.95
C TRP A 592 -20.98 -3.89 -6.28
N LEU A 593 -20.58 -3.95 -7.55
CA LEU A 593 -19.43 -4.72 -8.02
C LEU A 593 -18.44 -3.81 -8.74
N ASP A 594 -17.14 -4.11 -8.60
CA ASP A 594 -16.05 -3.36 -9.21
C ASP A 594 -14.92 -4.33 -9.59
N THR A 595 -14.11 -3.95 -10.57
CA THR A 595 -12.91 -4.66 -11.02
C THR A 595 -13.16 -6.13 -11.34
N PHE A 596 -14.28 -6.42 -12.02
CA PHE A 596 -14.61 -7.77 -12.44
C PHE A 596 -13.75 -8.15 -13.65
N ILE A 597 -12.92 -9.19 -13.48
CA ILE A 597 -11.98 -9.65 -14.51
C ILE A 597 -12.07 -11.17 -14.62
N MET A 598 -12.14 -11.67 -15.86
CA MET A 598 -11.91 -13.08 -16.18
C MET A 598 -10.78 -13.19 -17.20
N ARG A 599 -9.87 -14.13 -16.96
CA ARG A 599 -8.72 -14.47 -17.81
C ARG A 599 -8.75 -15.93 -18.18
#